data_AF-A0A382VMC9-F1
#
_entry.id   AF-A0A382VMC9-F1
#
_cell.length_a   1.000
_cell.length_b   1.000
_cell.length_c   1.000
_cell.angle_alpha   90.00
_cell.angle_beta   90.00
_cell.angle_gamma   90.00
#
_symmetry.space_group_name_H-M   'P 1'
#
loop_
_entity.id
_entity.type
_entity.pdbx_description
1 polymer ?
#
loop_
_entity_poly.entity_id
_entity_poly.type
_entity_poly.pdbx_seq_one_letter_code
_entity_poly.pdbx_strand_id
1 'polypeptide(L)'
;MAIRRTLAEFSDSIAGSDLASDIAISTSGAITTTGAFTSVGIDDNASGAVAITIDSDEKVGISETSPDHRLHITEAASDCTVYAETHGTGDTGFQMGQGVSGPNWKIGLDNDGGGGDGFSIAYHASANPSLTSQSLFMMNTAGNVGMGLTNASVASGIGKFIVLYNATNSGIAFANDSGNTWEIFKSSSTLYHYNGSHALTIAADGTLTASGTNDISDERLKENITTIPDALQKINALIGRTFTW
;
A
#
# COMPACT_ATOMS: atom_id res chain seq x y z
N MET A 1 60.04 -52.39 -52.73
CA MET A 1 60.03 -51.36 -51.67
C MET A 1 58.57 -51.04 -51.36
N ALA A 2 58.00 -51.64 -50.33
CA ALA A 2 56.59 -51.44 -50.00
C ALA A 2 56.45 -50.13 -49.22
N ILE A 3 55.86 -49.12 -49.84
CA ILE A 3 55.49 -47.86 -49.16
C ILE A 3 54.29 -48.20 -48.27
N ARG A 4 54.55 -48.51 -47.00
CA ARG A 4 53.51 -48.48 -45.96
C ARG A 4 53.28 -47.01 -45.60
N ARG A 5 52.25 -46.41 -46.19
CA ARG A 5 51.76 -45.09 -45.78
C ARG A 5 50.98 -45.30 -44.49
N THR A 6 51.49 -44.78 -43.37
CA THR A 6 50.83 -44.82 -42.07
C THR A 6 49.46 -44.14 -42.20
N LEU A 7 48.39 -44.84 -41.83
CA LEU A 7 47.05 -44.27 -41.79
C LEU A 7 47.06 -43.16 -40.76
N ALA A 8 46.65 -41.94 -41.12
CA ALA A 8 46.40 -40.91 -40.13
C ALA A 8 45.24 -41.42 -39.25
N GLU A 9 45.51 -41.65 -37.97
CA GLU A 9 44.46 -41.90 -37.00
C GLU A 9 43.66 -40.59 -36.88
N PHE A 10 42.45 -40.59 -37.43
CA PHE A 10 41.50 -39.54 -37.10
C PHE A 10 41.23 -39.67 -35.61
N SER A 11 41.68 -38.68 -34.84
CA SER A 11 41.30 -38.56 -33.44
C SER A 11 39.78 -38.37 -33.38
N ASP A 12 39.07 -39.25 -32.68
CA ASP A 12 37.63 -39.11 -32.42
C ASP A 12 37.32 -37.88 -31.53
N SER A 13 38.35 -37.25 -30.94
CA SER A 13 38.22 -36.01 -30.16
C SER A 13 38.81 -34.81 -30.88
N ILE A 14 38.02 -33.74 -30.98
CA ILE A 14 38.49 -32.39 -31.33
C ILE A 14 39.10 -31.76 -30.06
N ALA A 15 40.36 -31.31 -30.12
CA ALA A 15 41.03 -30.68 -29.00
C ALA A 15 40.72 -29.16 -28.93
N GLY A 16 40.90 -28.55 -27.76
CA GLY A 16 40.64 -27.09 -27.59
C GLY A 16 41.46 -26.20 -28.53
N SER A 17 42.66 -26.65 -28.95
CA SER A 17 43.48 -25.97 -29.96
C SER A 17 42.83 -25.94 -31.34
N ASP A 18 41.97 -26.91 -31.65
CA ASP A 18 41.28 -27.02 -32.93
C ASP A 18 40.11 -26.03 -33.02
N LEU A 19 39.61 -25.55 -31.87
CA LEU A 19 38.47 -24.62 -31.75
C LEU A 19 38.87 -23.15 -31.56
N ALA A 20 40.16 -22.86 -31.42
CA ALA A 20 40.67 -21.65 -30.76
C ALA A 20 40.64 -20.35 -31.58
N SER A 21 40.15 -20.32 -32.83
CA SER A 21 40.29 -19.12 -33.68
C SER A 21 39.00 -18.59 -34.32
N ASP A 22 38.11 -19.43 -34.86
CA ASP A 22 36.76 -19.00 -35.26
C ASP A 22 35.90 -20.21 -35.63
N ILE A 23 35.43 -20.96 -34.63
CA ILE A 23 34.47 -22.05 -34.87
C ILE A 23 33.11 -21.62 -34.38
N ALA A 24 32.26 -21.21 -35.33
CA ALA A 24 30.82 -21.20 -35.11
C ALA A 24 30.36 -22.65 -34.92
N ILE A 25 30.16 -23.05 -33.66
CA ILE A 25 29.59 -24.35 -33.33
C ILE A 25 28.08 -24.26 -33.59
N SER A 26 27.65 -24.74 -34.75
CA SER A 26 26.23 -24.88 -35.10
C SER A 26 25.81 -26.34 -34.94
N THR A 27 25.11 -26.66 -33.86
CA THR A 27 24.51 -27.98 -33.65
C THR A 27 23.03 -27.96 -34.05
N SER A 28 22.52 -29.05 -34.60
CA SER A 28 21.08 -29.22 -34.82
C SER A 28 20.34 -29.74 -33.58
N GLY A 29 21.07 -29.98 -32.49
CA GLY A 29 20.56 -30.52 -31.22
C GLY A 29 21.18 -29.80 -30.02
N ALA A 30 20.80 -30.23 -28.82
CA ALA A 30 21.28 -29.66 -27.58
C ALA A 30 22.81 -29.76 -27.46
N ILE A 31 23.42 -28.72 -26.90
CA ILE A 31 24.80 -28.74 -26.45
C ILE A 31 24.78 -29.14 -24.98
N THR A 32 25.32 -30.31 -24.66
CA THR A 32 25.53 -30.74 -23.27
C THR A 32 26.95 -30.39 -22.85
N THR A 33 27.10 -29.47 -21.91
CA THR A 33 28.39 -29.20 -21.26
C THR A 33 28.46 -29.96 -19.94
N THR A 34 29.58 -30.63 -19.69
CA THR A 34 29.83 -31.35 -18.42
C THR A 34 30.57 -30.48 -17.39
N GLY A 35 30.76 -29.20 -17.71
CA GLY A 35 31.35 -28.18 -16.85
C GLY A 35 30.62 -26.85 -17.02
N ALA A 36 31.11 -25.79 -16.35
CA ALA A 36 30.49 -24.47 -16.39
C ALA A 36 30.31 -23.98 -17.84
N PHE A 37 29.08 -23.62 -18.19
CA PHE A 37 28.79 -22.91 -19.41
C PHE A 37 28.85 -21.41 -19.11
N THR A 38 29.94 -20.74 -19.48
CA THR A 38 30.07 -19.29 -19.27
C THR A 38 29.29 -18.56 -20.35
N SER A 39 27.97 -18.45 -20.18
CA SER A 39 27.15 -17.59 -21.02
C SER A 39 27.44 -16.13 -20.69
N VAL A 40 27.58 -15.27 -21.70
CA VAL A 40 27.62 -13.82 -21.47
C VAL A 40 26.22 -13.37 -21.06
N GLY A 41 26.01 -13.21 -19.74
CA GLY A 41 24.77 -12.66 -19.16
C GLY A 41 23.85 -13.67 -18.47
N ILE A 42 24.12 -14.98 -18.57
CA ILE A 42 23.47 -16.01 -17.73
C ILE A 42 24.57 -16.63 -16.87
N ASP A 43 24.71 -16.14 -15.64
CA ASP A 43 25.60 -16.74 -14.63
C ASP A 43 24.79 -17.74 -13.81
N ASP A 44 24.69 -18.98 -14.30
CA ASP A 44 23.97 -20.09 -13.68
C ASP A 44 24.87 -20.93 -12.76
N ASN A 45 25.99 -20.35 -12.27
CA ASN A 45 27.04 -20.99 -11.50
C ASN A 45 26.61 -21.40 -10.07
N ALA A 46 25.46 -22.05 -9.92
CA ALA A 46 25.07 -22.75 -8.71
C ALA A 46 25.80 -24.10 -8.65
N SER A 47 26.76 -24.20 -7.72
CA SER A 47 27.39 -25.49 -7.43
C SER A 47 26.41 -26.38 -6.68
N GLY A 48 25.88 -27.41 -7.35
CA GLY A 48 25.12 -28.49 -6.70
C GLY A 48 23.63 -28.24 -6.47
N ALA A 49 23.04 -27.20 -7.07
CA ALA A 49 21.60 -26.93 -7.07
C ALA A 49 21.17 -26.26 -8.38
N VAL A 50 19.88 -26.36 -8.73
CA VAL A 50 19.31 -25.64 -9.88
C VAL A 50 19.08 -24.18 -9.49
N ALA A 51 19.81 -23.24 -10.09
CA ALA A 51 19.62 -21.80 -9.84
C ALA A 51 18.36 -21.27 -10.52
N ILE A 52 18.28 -21.47 -11.84
CA ILE A 52 17.22 -20.96 -12.70
C ILE A 52 16.75 -22.10 -13.60
N THR A 53 15.45 -22.27 -13.70
CA THR A 53 14.81 -23.17 -14.65
C THR A 53 14.02 -22.36 -15.67
N ILE A 54 14.15 -22.68 -16.95
CA ILE A 54 13.23 -22.23 -17.99
C ILE A 54 12.58 -23.48 -18.57
N ASP A 55 11.27 -23.65 -18.35
CA ASP A 55 10.53 -24.83 -18.81
C ASP A 55 10.18 -24.73 -20.31
N SER A 56 9.55 -25.78 -20.85
CA SER A 56 9.11 -25.80 -22.26
C SER A 56 7.99 -24.80 -22.59
N ASP A 57 7.34 -24.23 -21.58
CA ASP A 57 6.31 -23.19 -21.71
C ASP A 57 6.91 -21.79 -21.49
N GLU A 58 8.23 -21.66 -21.45
CA GLU A 58 8.99 -20.43 -21.20
C GLU A 58 8.75 -19.80 -19.82
N LYS A 59 8.29 -20.58 -18.83
CA LYS A 59 8.16 -20.13 -17.45
C LYS A 59 9.51 -20.14 -16.76
N VAL A 60 9.79 -19.11 -15.97
CA VAL A 60 11.04 -18.96 -15.22
C VAL A 60 10.83 -19.38 -13.76
N GLY A 61 11.54 -20.42 -13.34
CA GLY A 61 11.70 -20.81 -11.94
C GLY A 61 13.01 -20.27 -11.37
N ILE A 62 13.00 -19.71 -10.16
CA ILE A 62 14.20 -19.39 -9.36
C ILE A 62 14.13 -20.25 -8.11
N SER A 63 15.13 -21.13 -7.93
CA SER A 63 15.08 -22.22 -6.95
C SER A 63 13.86 -23.16 -7.11
N GLU A 64 13.25 -23.17 -8.29
CA GLU A 64 12.11 -24.01 -8.68
C GLU A 64 12.42 -24.75 -9.99
N THR A 65 12.08 -26.04 -10.06
CA THR A 65 12.31 -26.90 -11.24
C THR A 65 11.05 -27.18 -12.05
N SER A 66 9.87 -26.92 -11.49
CA SER A 66 8.57 -27.06 -12.16
C SER A 66 7.71 -25.82 -11.88
N PRO A 67 7.99 -24.69 -12.55
CA PRO A 67 7.28 -23.44 -12.30
C PRO A 67 5.79 -23.54 -12.71
N ASP A 68 4.88 -23.16 -11.80
CA ASP A 68 3.43 -23.12 -12.08
C ASP A 68 2.97 -21.77 -12.65
N HIS A 69 3.82 -20.75 -12.58
CA HIS A 69 3.55 -19.38 -13.03
C HIS A 69 4.68 -18.86 -13.92
N ARG A 70 4.41 -17.80 -14.71
CA ARG A 70 5.40 -17.21 -15.62
C ARG A 70 6.72 -16.87 -14.93
N LEU A 71 6.64 -16.44 -13.67
CA LEU A 71 7.77 -16.34 -12.75
C LEU A 71 7.36 -17.03 -11.45
N HIS A 72 8.10 -18.06 -11.05
CA HIS A 72 7.92 -18.76 -9.78
C HIS A 72 9.23 -18.70 -8.99
N ILE A 73 9.21 -18.00 -7.85
CA ILE A 73 10.36 -17.88 -6.95
C ILE A 73 9.96 -18.58 -5.67
N THR A 74 10.71 -19.59 -5.27
CA THR A 74 10.42 -20.39 -4.08
C THR A 74 11.69 -20.74 -3.33
N GLU A 75 11.58 -21.01 -2.04
CA GLU A 75 12.68 -21.51 -1.22
C GLU A 75 12.13 -22.57 -0.26
N ALA A 76 12.82 -23.71 -0.15
CA ALA A 76 12.29 -24.88 0.55
C ALA A 76 12.36 -24.76 2.08
N ALA A 77 13.32 -24.00 2.61
CA ALA A 77 13.63 -23.95 4.04
C ALA A 77 13.83 -22.54 4.62
N SER A 78 13.71 -21.50 3.79
CA SER A 78 14.01 -20.11 4.13
C SER A 78 12.95 -19.15 3.59
N ASP A 79 13.04 -17.87 3.97
CA ASP A 79 12.16 -16.83 3.45
C ASP A 79 12.47 -16.53 1.97
N CYS A 80 11.45 -16.63 1.11
CA CYS A 80 11.51 -16.17 -0.26
C CYS A 80 11.31 -14.65 -0.31
N THR A 81 12.35 -13.90 -0.69
CA THR A 81 12.33 -12.42 -0.74
C THR A 81 12.63 -11.92 -2.14
N VAL A 82 11.83 -10.96 -2.62
CA VAL A 82 12.16 -10.14 -3.79
C VAL A 82 12.60 -8.77 -3.30
N TYR A 83 13.88 -8.45 -3.49
CA TYR A 83 14.45 -7.16 -3.11
C TYR A 83 14.46 -6.21 -4.31
N ALA A 84 13.70 -5.13 -4.20
CA ALA A 84 13.74 -4.03 -5.14
C ALA A 84 14.31 -2.81 -4.42
N GLU A 85 15.22 -2.08 -5.06
CA GLU A 85 15.84 -0.88 -4.52
C GLU A 85 16.13 0.14 -5.62
N THR A 86 16.27 1.40 -5.22
CA THR A 86 16.68 2.52 -6.07
C THR A 86 17.71 3.33 -5.28
N HIS A 87 18.84 3.63 -5.90
CA HIS A 87 19.99 4.31 -5.25
C HIS A 87 19.99 5.83 -5.46
N GLY A 88 18.85 6.43 -5.81
CA GLY A 88 18.71 7.85 -6.11
C GLY A 88 17.32 8.39 -5.79
N THR A 89 16.93 9.50 -6.41
CA THR A 89 15.63 10.18 -6.21
C THR A 89 14.45 9.47 -6.90
N GLY A 90 14.59 8.19 -7.23
CA GLY A 90 13.53 7.43 -7.89
C GLY A 90 12.66 6.71 -6.85
N ASP A 91 11.46 6.33 -7.28
CA ASP A 91 10.62 5.42 -6.50
C ASP A 91 11.05 3.97 -6.71
N THR A 92 10.88 3.14 -5.68
CA THR A 92 10.90 1.68 -5.84
C THR A 92 9.49 1.14 -5.69
N GLY A 93 9.06 0.19 -6.50
CA GLY A 93 7.77 -0.45 -6.27
C GLY A 93 7.45 -1.62 -7.18
N PHE A 94 6.36 -2.30 -6.83
CA PHE A 94 5.74 -3.33 -7.63
C PHE A 94 4.46 -2.77 -8.27
N GLN A 95 4.33 -2.94 -9.59
CA GLN A 95 3.17 -2.46 -10.34
C GLN A 95 2.30 -3.62 -10.81
N MET A 96 0.99 -3.48 -10.63
CA MET A 96 -0.04 -4.40 -11.09
C MET A 96 -1.01 -3.62 -11.97
N GLY A 97 -1.29 -4.06 -13.18
CA GLY A 97 -2.34 -3.40 -13.95
C GLY A 97 -2.48 -3.83 -15.40
N GLN A 98 -3.40 -3.17 -16.09
CA GLN A 98 -3.84 -3.54 -17.46
C GLN A 98 -3.12 -2.74 -18.55
N GLY A 99 -1.91 -2.24 -18.26
CA GLY A 99 -1.13 -1.40 -19.17
C GLY A 99 -1.56 0.07 -19.16
N VAL A 100 -0.93 0.89 -20.00
CA VAL A 100 -1.07 2.36 -19.95
C VAL A 100 -2.49 2.88 -20.20
N SER A 101 -3.38 2.09 -20.79
CA SER A 101 -4.76 2.47 -21.09
C SER A 101 -5.78 1.96 -20.07
N GLY A 102 -5.34 1.20 -19.06
CA GLY A 102 -6.21 0.57 -18.08
C GLY A 102 -5.90 0.96 -16.64
N PRO A 103 -6.69 0.44 -15.69
CA PRO A 103 -6.44 0.66 -14.27
C PRO A 103 -5.12 0.00 -13.86
N ASN A 104 -4.27 0.77 -13.21
CA ASN A 104 -3.02 0.30 -12.65
C ASN A 104 -2.93 0.67 -11.17
N TRP A 105 -2.28 -0.20 -10.41
CA TRP A 105 -1.95 -0.06 -9.00
C TRP A 105 -0.44 -0.16 -8.85
N LYS A 106 0.14 0.64 -7.96
CA LYS A 106 1.56 0.58 -7.62
C LYS A 106 1.69 0.59 -6.10
N ILE A 107 2.50 -0.32 -5.58
CA ILE A 107 2.88 -0.37 -4.16
C ILE A 107 4.38 -0.18 -4.07
N GLY A 108 4.87 0.63 -3.15
CA GLY A 108 6.29 0.87 -3.07
C GLY A 108 6.73 1.94 -2.08
N LEU A 109 7.99 2.33 -2.21
CA LEU A 109 8.60 3.45 -1.50
C LEU A 109 8.58 4.67 -2.42
N ASP A 110 7.90 5.72 -1.96
CA ASP A 110 7.87 7.05 -2.57
C ASP A 110 9.10 7.82 -2.08
N ASN A 111 9.94 8.31 -2.99
CA ASN A 111 11.09 9.15 -2.66
C ASN A 111 10.95 10.51 -3.35
N ASP A 112 10.22 11.40 -2.70
CA ASP A 112 9.94 12.76 -3.17
C ASP A 112 11.04 13.78 -2.75
N GLY A 113 12.19 13.30 -2.27
CA GLY A 113 13.43 14.08 -2.10
C GLY A 113 13.40 15.18 -1.02
N GLY A 114 12.30 15.32 -0.27
CA GLY A 114 12.06 16.45 0.63
C GLY A 114 11.88 16.14 2.11
N GLY A 115 11.68 14.88 2.51
CA GLY A 115 11.64 14.51 3.94
C GLY A 115 10.51 13.57 4.38
N GLY A 116 10.20 12.53 3.62
CA GLY A 116 9.21 11.56 4.06
C GLY A 116 9.12 10.29 3.24
N ASP A 117 10.25 9.61 2.99
CA ASP A 117 10.31 8.32 2.29
C ASP A 117 9.25 7.33 2.83
N GLY A 118 8.16 7.19 2.10
CA GLY A 118 6.96 6.58 2.63
C GLY A 118 6.61 5.29 1.91
N PHE A 119 6.11 4.30 2.66
CA PHE A 119 5.37 3.22 2.03
C PHE A 119 4.08 3.79 1.44
N SER A 120 3.83 3.59 0.15
CA SER A 120 2.71 4.17 -0.59
C SER A 120 2.00 3.11 -1.44
N ILE A 121 0.67 3.23 -1.54
CA ILE A 121 -0.19 2.48 -2.46
C ILE A 121 -0.93 3.50 -3.33
N ALA A 122 -0.67 3.47 -4.64
CA ALA A 122 -1.21 4.41 -5.61
C ALA A 122 -2.09 3.72 -6.66
N TYR A 123 -3.02 4.48 -7.22
CA TYR A 123 -3.91 4.04 -8.29
C TYR A 123 -3.98 5.09 -9.40
N HIS A 124 -3.99 4.63 -10.65
CA HIS A 124 -4.29 5.49 -11.78
C HIS A 124 -5.16 4.74 -12.81
N ALA A 125 -6.21 5.40 -13.28
CA ALA A 125 -7.23 4.77 -14.12
C ALA A 125 -6.76 4.47 -15.56
N SER A 126 -5.75 5.20 -16.05
CA SER A 126 -5.31 5.12 -17.45
C SER A 126 -3.86 5.60 -17.65
N ALA A 127 -2.94 5.15 -16.80
CA ALA A 127 -1.47 5.29 -16.92
C ALA A 127 -0.78 4.53 -15.77
N ASN A 128 0.55 4.56 -15.73
CA ASN A 128 1.32 4.09 -14.58
C ASN A 128 1.09 5.03 -13.38
N PRO A 129 0.79 4.51 -12.18
CA PRO A 129 0.60 5.34 -10.99
C PRO A 129 1.93 5.90 -10.47
N SER A 130 1.95 7.17 -10.11
CA SER A 130 2.96 7.85 -9.29
C SER A 130 2.66 7.57 -7.82
N LEU A 131 3.68 7.13 -7.07
CA LEU A 131 3.55 6.93 -5.63
C LEU A 131 3.38 8.25 -4.87
N THR A 132 3.76 9.36 -5.50
CA THR A 132 3.63 10.72 -4.97
C THR A 132 2.26 11.33 -5.25
N SER A 133 1.91 11.56 -6.53
CA SER A 133 0.73 12.38 -6.88
C SER A 133 -0.59 11.60 -6.93
N GLN A 134 -0.53 10.27 -6.88
CA GLN A 134 -1.68 9.38 -7.02
C GLN A 134 -1.78 8.36 -5.88
N SER A 135 -1.09 8.62 -4.76
CA SER A 135 -1.21 7.82 -3.54
C SER A 135 -2.63 7.86 -3.00
N LEU A 136 -3.15 6.69 -2.65
CA LEU A 136 -4.42 6.51 -1.93
C LEU A 136 -4.19 6.14 -0.47
N PHE A 137 -3.06 5.51 -0.16
CA PHE A 137 -2.64 5.15 1.19
C PHE A 137 -1.14 5.38 1.30
N MET A 138 -0.70 6.01 2.38
CA MET A 138 0.71 6.19 2.67
C MET A 138 1.03 6.11 4.14
N MET A 139 2.24 5.65 4.44
CA MET A 139 2.89 5.76 5.74
C MET A 139 4.24 6.43 5.56
N ASN A 140 4.45 7.60 6.15
CA ASN A 140 5.74 8.28 6.08
C ASN A 140 6.76 7.71 7.08
N THR A 141 8.02 8.12 6.99
CA THR A 141 9.09 7.68 7.91
C THR A 141 8.86 8.05 9.38
N ALA A 142 8.00 9.03 9.67
CA ALA A 142 7.60 9.39 11.03
C ALA A 142 6.49 8.47 11.59
N GLY A 143 5.96 7.54 10.79
CA GLY A 143 4.89 6.61 11.17
C GLY A 143 3.48 7.21 11.06
N ASN A 144 3.32 8.34 10.36
CA ASN A 144 2.01 8.93 10.11
C ASN A 144 1.33 8.20 8.96
N VAL A 145 0.04 7.90 9.11
CA VAL A 145 -0.76 7.25 8.06
C VAL A 145 -1.71 8.25 7.43
N GLY A 146 -1.62 8.39 6.10
CA GLY A 146 -2.54 9.15 5.27
C GLY A 146 -3.40 8.22 4.41
N MET A 147 -4.70 8.52 4.31
CA MET A 147 -5.60 7.86 3.37
C MET A 147 -6.33 8.93 2.53
N GLY A 148 -6.34 8.76 1.21
CA GLY A 148 -6.90 9.73 0.25
C GLY A 148 -6.05 11.00 0.07
N LEU A 149 -4.82 11.00 0.56
CA LEU A 149 -3.87 12.12 0.54
C LEU A 149 -2.65 11.79 -0.33
N THR A 150 -2.08 12.81 -0.96
CA THR A 150 -0.77 12.74 -1.62
C THR A 150 0.39 13.19 -0.72
N ASN A 151 0.13 13.55 0.55
CA ASN A 151 1.14 13.78 1.58
C ASN A 151 0.52 13.64 2.99
N ALA A 152 1.11 12.85 3.88
CA ALA A 152 0.68 12.66 5.25
C ALA A 152 1.37 13.67 6.19
N SER A 153 0.83 14.89 6.29
CA SER A 153 1.36 15.94 7.17
C SER A 153 0.64 16.00 8.53
N VAL A 154 1.40 16.21 9.62
CA VAL A 154 0.87 16.42 10.98
C VAL A 154 0.63 17.90 11.29
N ALA A 155 -0.32 18.20 12.17
CA ALA A 155 -0.31 19.46 12.92
C ALA A 155 0.83 19.41 13.97
N SER A 156 1.53 20.53 14.17
CA SER A 156 2.68 20.61 15.07
C SER A 156 2.34 20.13 16.50
N GLY A 157 3.14 19.21 17.04
CA GLY A 157 3.04 18.75 18.44
C GLY A 157 2.26 17.45 18.71
N ILE A 158 1.82 16.71 17.68
CA ILE A 158 1.07 15.44 17.82
C ILE A 158 1.86 14.27 17.21
N GLY A 159 1.92 13.12 17.89
CA GLY A 159 2.83 12.01 17.58
C GLY A 159 2.36 10.98 16.52
N LYS A 160 1.12 10.49 16.58
CA LYS A 160 0.57 9.48 15.63
C LYS A 160 -0.93 9.68 15.41
N PHE A 161 -1.41 9.56 14.18
CA PHE A 161 -2.83 9.67 13.83
C PHE A 161 -3.18 8.90 12.55
N ILE A 162 -4.46 8.92 12.20
CA ILE A 162 -4.97 8.71 10.83
C ILE A 162 -5.41 10.08 10.29
N VAL A 163 -4.82 10.58 9.20
CA VAL A 163 -5.38 11.75 8.48
C VAL A 163 -6.25 11.25 7.35
N LEU A 164 -7.50 11.71 7.36
CA LEU A 164 -8.44 11.55 6.26
C LEU A 164 -8.67 12.93 5.66
N TYR A 165 -8.39 13.10 4.37
CA TYR A 165 -8.61 14.35 3.67
C TYR A 165 -9.32 14.11 2.34
N ASN A 166 -10.35 14.92 2.10
CA ASN A 166 -11.09 15.02 0.87
C ASN A 166 -11.69 16.42 0.85
N ALA A 167 -11.74 17.07 -0.32
CA ALA A 167 -12.23 18.43 -0.49
C ALA A 167 -13.68 18.65 -0.02
N THR A 168 -14.47 17.58 0.18
CA THR A 168 -15.90 17.67 0.53
C THR A 168 -16.23 17.08 1.90
N ASN A 169 -15.78 15.86 2.22
CA ASN A 169 -16.14 15.15 3.47
C ASN A 169 -15.01 14.20 3.89
N SER A 170 -14.63 14.17 5.16
CA SER A 170 -13.65 13.21 5.69
C SER A 170 -14.00 12.79 7.12
N GLY A 171 -13.89 11.50 7.42
CA GLY A 171 -14.23 10.97 8.74
C GLY A 171 -13.91 9.49 8.92
N ILE A 172 -13.80 9.09 10.19
CA ILE A 172 -13.54 7.72 10.60
C ILE A 172 -14.89 7.06 10.91
N ALA A 173 -15.20 5.96 10.23
CA ALA A 173 -16.38 5.15 10.48
C ALA A 173 -16.00 3.81 11.12
N PHE A 174 -16.59 3.50 12.26
CA PHE A 174 -16.58 2.15 12.83
C PHE A 174 -17.96 1.54 12.59
N ALA A 175 -18.03 0.65 11.61
CA ALA A 175 -19.28 -0.02 11.22
C ALA A 175 -19.26 -1.49 11.67
N ASN A 176 -20.44 -2.04 11.99
CA ASN A 176 -20.64 -3.49 12.01
C ASN A 176 -21.44 -3.94 10.78
N ASP A 177 -21.46 -5.25 10.50
CA ASP A 177 -22.16 -5.85 9.35
C ASP A 177 -23.69 -5.57 9.33
N SER A 178 -24.23 -5.02 10.42
CA SER A 178 -25.63 -4.63 10.56
C SER A 178 -25.93 -3.20 10.11
N GLY A 179 -24.95 -2.46 9.57
CA GLY A 179 -25.13 -1.10 9.08
C GLY A 179 -25.19 -0.03 10.17
N ASN A 180 -24.89 -0.37 11.42
CA ASN A 180 -24.71 0.62 12.48
C ASN A 180 -23.32 1.23 12.35
N THR A 181 -23.25 2.48 11.96
CA THR A 181 -22.01 3.25 11.82
C THR A 181 -21.87 4.19 13.00
N TRP A 182 -20.87 3.99 13.86
CA TRP A 182 -20.41 5.06 14.73
C TRP A 182 -19.38 5.88 13.95
N GLU A 183 -19.80 7.04 13.45
CA GLU A 183 -18.96 7.88 12.60
C GLU A 183 -18.60 9.17 13.30
N ILE A 184 -17.32 9.55 13.18
CA ILE A 184 -16.83 10.88 13.53
C ILE A 184 -16.30 11.50 12.25
N PHE A 185 -17.01 12.51 11.74
CA PHE A 185 -16.63 13.20 10.51
C PHE A 185 -16.81 14.70 10.62
N LYS A 186 -16.07 15.44 9.79
CA LYS A 186 -16.25 16.89 9.62
C LYS A 186 -16.93 17.17 8.29
N SER A 187 -17.98 18.00 8.32
CA SER A 187 -18.61 18.58 7.14
C SER A 187 -18.97 20.03 7.42
N SER A 188 -18.79 20.94 6.45
CA SER A 188 -19.15 22.37 6.57
C SER A 188 -18.73 23.02 7.92
N SER A 189 -17.52 22.68 8.38
CA SER A 189 -16.93 23.16 9.64
C SER A 189 -17.59 22.69 10.95
N THR A 190 -18.45 21.68 10.90
CA THR A 190 -19.08 21.06 12.07
C THR A 190 -18.53 19.65 12.29
N LEU A 191 -18.26 19.29 13.55
CA LEU A 191 -17.93 17.93 13.98
C LEU A 191 -19.24 17.17 14.24
N TYR A 192 -19.44 16.05 13.56
CA TYR A 192 -20.61 15.19 13.70
C TYR A 192 -20.23 13.90 14.42
N HIS A 193 -21.03 13.48 15.42
CA HIS A 193 -21.07 12.10 15.90
C HIS A 193 -22.40 11.46 15.46
N TYR A 194 -22.33 10.49 14.54
CA TYR A 194 -23.49 9.92 13.86
C TYR A 194 -23.86 8.54 14.40
N ASN A 195 -25.16 8.29 14.58
CA ASN A 195 -25.76 6.96 14.79
C ASN A 195 -27.19 6.96 14.24
N GLY A 196 -27.34 6.97 12.91
CA GLY A 196 -28.65 6.97 12.20
C GLY A 196 -29.41 8.30 12.17
N SER A 197 -29.11 9.23 13.07
CA SER A 197 -29.50 10.65 13.08
C SER A 197 -28.42 11.45 13.84
N HIS A 198 -28.43 12.79 13.79
CA HIS A 198 -27.47 13.62 14.52
C HIS A 198 -27.68 13.46 16.04
N ALA A 199 -26.79 12.72 16.70
CA ALA A 199 -26.83 12.54 18.16
C ALA A 199 -26.09 13.69 18.89
N LEU A 200 -25.01 14.20 18.28
CA LEU A 200 -24.20 15.30 18.76
C LEU A 200 -23.63 16.08 17.56
N THR A 201 -23.78 17.41 17.57
CA THR A 201 -23.03 18.29 16.68
C THR A 201 -22.29 19.37 17.46
N ILE A 202 -21.05 19.64 17.10
CA ILE A 202 -20.30 20.81 17.59
C ILE A 202 -19.98 21.67 16.37
N ALA A 203 -20.64 22.83 16.28
CA ALA A 203 -20.40 23.80 15.21
C ALA A 203 -19.03 24.49 15.37
N ALA A 204 -18.57 25.14 14.31
CA ALA A 204 -17.27 25.82 14.28
C ALA A 204 -17.12 26.92 15.35
N ASP A 205 -18.23 27.51 15.78
CA ASP A 205 -18.31 28.54 16.82
C ASP A 205 -18.41 27.96 18.24
N GLY A 206 -18.35 26.63 18.37
CA GLY A 206 -18.46 25.93 19.65
C GLY A 206 -19.89 25.60 20.07
N THR A 207 -20.90 25.93 19.25
CA THR A 207 -22.29 25.58 19.56
C THR A 207 -22.46 24.07 19.61
N LEU A 208 -22.79 23.55 20.79
CA LEU A 208 -23.07 22.16 21.05
C LEU A 208 -24.57 21.89 20.85
N THR A 209 -24.94 21.02 19.92
CA THR A 209 -26.28 20.44 19.82
C THR A 209 -26.20 18.99 20.29
N ALA A 210 -26.58 18.76 21.55
CA ALA A 210 -26.57 17.45 22.19
C ALA A 210 -27.95 17.21 22.81
N SER A 211 -28.72 16.26 22.26
CA SER A 211 -30.11 15.97 22.63
C SER A 211 -31.12 17.11 22.41
N GLY A 212 -32.39 16.75 22.16
CA GLY A 212 -33.43 17.62 21.60
C GLY A 212 -33.96 18.76 22.47
N THR A 213 -33.30 19.12 23.55
CA THR A 213 -33.66 20.28 24.37
C THR A 213 -32.43 21.14 24.61
N ASN A 214 -32.56 22.45 24.37
CA ASN A 214 -31.55 23.46 24.67
C ASN A 214 -31.38 23.66 26.18
N ASP A 215 -31.35 22.59 26.97
CA ASP A 215 -31.17 22.62 28.41
C ASP A 215 -29.69 22.83 28.75
N ILE A 216 -29.07 23.82 28.12
CA ILE A 216 -27.74 24.28 28.47
C ILE A 216 -27.86 25.07 29.76
N SER A 217 -27.54 24.41 30.87
CA SER A 217 -27.60 25.01 32.20
C SER A 217 -26.33 25.80 32.56
N ASP A 218 -25.50 26.18 31.60
CA ASP A 218 -24.27 26.95 31.84
C ASP A 218 -24.61 28.30 32.49
N GLU A 219 -24.19 28.48 33.74
CA GLU A 219 -24.44 29.68 34.51
C GLU A 219 -23.88 30.94 33.84
N ARG A 220 -22.76 30.81 33.10
CA ARG A 220 -22.10 31.94 32.43
C ARG A 220 -22.91 32.52 31.28
N LEU A 221 -23.86 31.75 30.75
CA LEU A 221 -24.76 32.18 29.68
C LEU A 221 -26.10 32.70 30.21
N LYS A 222 -26.28 32.77 31.53
CA LYS A 222 -27.50 33.25 32.16
C LYS A 222 -27.31 34.66 32.69
N GLU A 223 -28.29 35.51 32.42
CA GLU A 223 -28.37 36.85 32.96
C GLU A 223 -29.44 36.92 34.05
N ASN A 224 -29.36 37.92 34.93
CA ASN A 224 -30.36 38.20 35.96
C ASN A 224 -30.62 37.01 36.91
N ILE A 225 -29.58 36.24 37.22
CA ILE A 225 -29.64 35.19 38.23
C ILE A 225 -29.91 35.85 39.58
N THR A 226 -31.13 35.67 40.09
CA THR A 226 -31.57 36.25 41.35
C THR A 226 -32.25 35.20 42.20
N THR A 227 -32.00 35.27 43.51
CA THR A 227 -32.74 34.48 44.49
C THR A 227 -34.19 34.94 44.48
N ILE A 228 -35.13 34.03 44.19
CA ILE A 228 -36.56 34.32 44.28
C ILE A 228 -36.92 34.49 45.78
N PRO A 229 -37.28 35.70 46.25
CA PRO A 229 -37.63 35.90 47.65
C PRO A 229 -38.95 35.18 47.96
N ASP A 230 -39.02 34.58 49.15
CA ASP A 230 -40.20 33.86 49.65
C ASP A 230 -40.71 32.77 48.70
N ALA A 231 -39.81 32.14 47.93
CA ALA A 231 -40.16 31.19 46.87
C ALA A 231 -41.12 30.10 47.34
N LEU A 232 -40.85 29.51 48.52
CA LEU A 232 -41.71 28.48 49.12
C LEU A 232 -43.12 29.01 49.43
N GLN A 233 -43.22 30.24 49.92
CA GLN A 233 -44.49 30.87 50.27
C GLN A 233 -45.33 31.15 49.02
N LYS A 234 -44.68 31.59 47.93
CA LYS A 234 -45.31 31.79 46.62
C LYS A 234 -45.79 30.49 45.99
N ILE A 235 -44.99 29.42 46.06
CA ILE A 235 -45.40 28.08 45.59
C ILE A 235 -46.62 27.58 46.37
N ASN A 236 -46.59 27.73 47.70
CA ASN A 236 -47.69 27.31 48.57
C ASN A 236 -48.97 28.14 48.38
N ALA A 237 -48.87 29.32 47.78
CA ALA A 237 -50.03 30.17 47.45
C ALA A 237 -50.69 29.80 46.11
N LEU A 238 -50.10 28.89 45.31
CA LEU A 238 -50.72 28.42 44.07
C LEU A 238 -51.98 27.60 44.37
N ILE A 239 -53.11 27.98 43.76
CA ILE A 239 -54.38 27.28 43.91
C ILE A 239 -54.60 26.45 42.64
N GLY A 240 -54.44 25.13 42.74
CA GLY A 240 -54.81 24.22 41.66
C GLY A 240 -56.30 24.33 41.35
N ARG A 241 -56.66 24.52 40.08
CA ARG A 241 -58.06 24.58 39.64
C ARG A 241 -58.30 23.59 38.52
N THR A 242 -59.50 23.04 38.50
CA THR A 242 -60.05 22.29 37.37
C THR A 242 -61.16 23.12 36.74
N PHE A 243 -61.31 23.02 35.43
CA PHE A 243 -62.40 23.65 34.71
C PHE A 243 -62.85 22.75 33.55
N THR A 244 -64.10 22.95 33.13
CA THR A 244 -64.67 22.36 31.92
C THR A 244 -64.66 23.42 30.82
N TRP A 245 -64.25 23.01 29.62
CA TRP A 245 -64.16 23.87 28.43
C TRP A 245 -65.54 24.28 27.92
#